data_AF-A0A534MY20-F1
#
_entry.id   AF-A0A534MY20-F1
#
_cell.length_a   1.000
_cell.length_b   1.000
_cell.length_c   1.000
_cell.angle_alpha   90.00
_cell.angle_beta   90.00
_cell.angle_gamma   90.00
#
_symmetry.space_group_name_H-M   'P 1'
#
loop_
_entity.id
_entity.type
_entity.pdbx_description
1 polymer ?
#
loop_
_entity_poly.entity_id
_entity_poly.type
_entity_poly.pdbx_seq_one_letter_code
_entity_poly.pdbx_strand_id
1 'polypeptide(L)'
;MKRKDILRKLEERLARGEITEKTYLEIKARYDSEPEESEAPEATMPDIGEAIGAAVAQATAEASRHAEHAAHVVGEAMRAVDFSGIGTKLSEESIKILGSGVVSGNPIKTVEFKSAGSARVQGPLEAETARIAGSCICDSDVHVEEFRSAGSTRIAGNLKAEEIEASGSLQVDGSIQAEEISSSGSLTVKGRVEVEEFRSSGSVRIDGGLTAEEVEIDLGGTSKIPTIEAEEIRVKATGGFFRVRGDLTAERIEGEEIELEATTAALVKGDEVHIGPHCHIDVVEARELVVHSSSEVRERRAPS
;
A
#
# COMPACT_ATOMS: atom_id res chain seq x y z
N MET A 1 -6.67 -54.54 31.43
CA MET A 1 -6.42 -55.63 30.46
C MET A 1 -6.00 -56.87 31.23
N LYS A 2 -6.50 -58.06 30.89
CA LYS A 2 -6.24 -59.27 31.70
C LYS A 2 -4.79 -59.73 31.51
N ARG A 3 -4.11 -60.09 32.60
CA ARG A 3 -2.72 -60.63 32.61
C ARG A 3 -2.50 -61.76 31.58
N LYS A 4 -3.54 -62.59 31.37
CA LYS A 4 -3.56 -63.68 30.37
C LYS A 4 -3.47 -63.20 28.91
N ASP A 5 -3.99 -62.02 28.59
CA ASP A 5 -3.98 -61.50 27.22
C ASP A 5 -2.61 -60.95 26.82
N ILE A 6 -1.82 -60.48 27.80
CA ILE A 6 -0.47 -59.94 27.60
C ILE A 6 0.54 -61.07 27.37
N LEU A 7 0.46 -62.14 28.17
CA LEU A 7 1.33 -63.31 28.02
C LEU A 7 1.11 -64.05 26.69
N ARG A 8 -0.15 -64.18 26.25
CA ARG A 8 -0.48 -64.78 24.95
C ARG A 8 0.13 -64.02 23.77
N LYS A 9 0.09 -62.68 23.81
CA LYS A 9 0.71 -61.83 22.78
C LYS A 9 2.24 -61.93 22.76
N LEU A 10 2.88 -62.17 23.91
CA LEU A 10 4.32 -62.35 24.00
C LEU A 10 4.77 -63.71 23.42
N GLU A 11 4.02 -64.78 23.66
CA GLU A 11 4.27 -66.09 23.06
C GLU A 11 4.13 -66.08 21.53
N GLU A 12 3.11 -65.38 21.02
CA GLU A 12 2.94 -65.19 19.57
C GLU A 12 4.08 -64.41 18.91
N ARG A 13 4.78 -63.54 19.65
CA ARG A 13 5.93 -62.77 19.15
C ARG A 13 7.23 -63.55 19.21
N LEU A 14 7.37 -64.44 20.21
CA LEU A 14 8.47 -65.42 20.26
C LEU A 14 8.36 -66.43 19.11
N ALA A 15 7.15 -66.94 18.83
CA ALA A 15 6.89 -67.87 17.72
C ALA A 15 7.16 -67.25 16.34
N ARG A 16 7.04 -65.92 16.22
CA ARG A 16 7.39 -65.16 15.01
C ARG A 16 8.86 -64.79 14.91
N GLY A 17 9.69 -65.14 15.89
CA GLY A 17 11.12 -64.83 15.92
C GLY A 17 11.45 -63.35 16.16
N GLU A 18 10.47 -62.54 16.57
CA GLU A 18 10.65 -61.09 16.78
C GLU A 18 11.40 -60.77 18.08
N ILE A 19 11.42 -61.72 19.02
CA ILE A 19 12.10 -61.59 20.32
C ILE A 19 12.89 -62.86 20.60
N THR A 20 14.01 -62.72 21.33
CA THR A 20 14.80 -63.87 21.76
C THR A 20 14.22 -64.52 23.01
N GLU A 21 14.46 -65.81 23.20
CA GLU A 21 13.97 -66.59 24.35
C GLU A 21 14.39 -65.98 25.71
N LYS A 22 15.60 -65.38 25.75
CA LYS A 22 16.10 -64.66 26.91
C LYS A 22 15.24 -63.44 27.27
N THR A 23 14.81 -62.67 26.28
CA THR A 23 13.94 -61.49 26.47
C THR A 23 12.53 -61.88 26.92
N TYR A 24 12.00 -63.01 26.42
CA TYR A 24 10.70 -63.53 26.87
C TYR A 24 10.73 -63.95 28.35
N LEU A 25 11.79 -64.65 28.78
CA LEU A 25 11.93 -65.11 30.16
C LEU A 25 12.09 -63.97 31.17
N GLU A 26 12.81 -62.89 30.82
CA GLU A 26 12.96 -61.70 31.67
C GLU A 26 11.63 -60.94 31.87
N ILE A 27 10.82 -60.81 30.81
CA ILE A 27 9.52 -60.14 30.90
C ILE A 27 8.51 -61.01 31.68
N LYS A 28 8.53 -62.32 31.47
CA LYS A 28 7.69 -63.28 32.20
C LYS A 28 7.99 -63.25 33.71
N ALA A 29 9.26 -63.24 34.09
CA ALA A 29 9.67 -63.18 35.49
C ALA A 29 9.20 -61.90 36.20
N ARG A 30 9.18 -60.75 35.50
CA ARG A 30 8.71 -59.47 36.05
C ARG A 30 7.20 -59.46 36.31
N TYR A 31 6.42 -60.13 35.46
CA TYR A 31 4.96 -60.26 35.63
C TYR A 31 4.55 -61.34 36.65
N ASP A 32 5.44 -62.28 36.97
CA ASP A 32 5.21 -63.30 38.00
C ASP A 32 5.58 -62.83 39.42
N SER A 33 6.32 -61.73 39.56
CA SER A 33 6.70 -61.14 40.85
C SER A 33 5.74 -60.07 41.38
N GLU A 34 4.70 -59.69 40.65
CA GLU A 34 3.69 -58.74 41.13
C GLU A 34 2.56 -59.50 41.85
N PRO A 35 2.30 -59.22 43.15
CA PRO A 35 1.16 -59.80 43.85
C PRO A 35 -0.16 -59.27 43.29
N GLU A 36 -1.11 -60.19 43.04
CA GLU A 36 -2.48 -59.89 42.64
C GLU A 36 -3.25 -59.23 43.80
N GLU A 37 -3.86 -58.07 43.56
CA GLU A 37 -4.92 -57.55 44.44
C GLU A 37 -6.30 -58.02 43.94
N SER A 38 -6.98 -58.72 44.86
CA SER A 38 -8.39 -59.16 44.92
C SER A 38 -9.19 -58.22 45.84
N GLU A 39 -10.52 -58.11 45.92
CA GLU A 39 -11.73 -58.47 45.16
C GLU A 39 -12.95 -57.76 45.82
N ALA A 40 -14.09 -57.68 45.12
CA ALA A 40 -15.51 -57.64 45.61
C ALA A 40 -16.21 -56.26 45.89
N PRO A 41 -17.53 -56.22 46.20
CA PRO A 41 -18.69 -56.17 45.28
C PRO A 41 -19.52 -54.85 45.36
N GLU A 42 -20.55 -54.70 44.51
CA GLU A 42 -21.45 -53.52 44.37
C GLU A 42 -22.16 -53.05 45.66
N ALA A 43 -22.12 -51.73 45.93
CA ALA A 43 -23.21 -50.95 46.55
C ALA A 43 -23.02 -49.42 46.35
N THR A 44 -24.15 -48.72 46.32
CA THR A 44 -24.50 -47.37 45.78
C THR A 44 -24.06 -46.10 46.54
N MET A 45 -23.97 -44.97 45.80
CA MET A 45 -24.24 -43.52 46.12
C MET A 45 -23.07 -42.54 45.82
N PRO A 46 -23.32 -41.23 45.57
CA PRO A 46 -24.12 -40.60 44.52
C PRO A 46 -23.27 -39.73 43.55
N ASP A 47 -23.91 -39.28 42.48
CA ASP A 47 -23.39 -38.54 41.32
C ASP A 47 -22.85 -37.13 41.65
N ILE A 48 -21.59 -36.86 41.29
CA ILE A 48 -20.93 -35.52 41.37
C ILE A 48 -20.39 -35.12 39.97
N GLY A 49 -20.68 -35.89 38.92
CA GLY A 49 -20.22 -35.61 37.55
C GLY A 49 -21.03 -34.51 36.86
N GLU A 50 -22.33 -34.44 37.14
CA GLU A 50 -23.24 -33.49 36.49
C GLU A 50 -23.01 -32.03 36.91
N ALA A 51 -22.61 -31.77 38.16
CA ALA A 51 -22.45 -30.39 38.66
C ALA A 51 -21.22 -29.67 38.06
N ILE A 52 -20.14 -30.42 37.80
CA ILE A 52 -18.91 -29.87 37.20
C ILE A 52 -19.08 -29.74 35.68
N GLY A 53 -19.73 -30.72 35.04
CA GLY A 53 -20.07 -30.66 33.61
C GLY A 53 -20.98 -29.47 33.27
N ALA A 54 -22.01 -29.24 34.09
CA ALA A 54 -22.91 -28.10 33.93
C ALA A 54 -22.20 -26.76 34.17
N ALA A 55 -21.35 -26.64 35.19
CA ALA A 55 -20.61 -25.41 35.46
C ALA A 55 -19.59 -25.07 34.35
N VAL A 56 -18.90 -26.07 33.80
CA VAL A 56 -17.95 -25.87 32.68
C VAL A 56 -18.69 -25.58 31.38
N ALA A 57 -19.83 -26.23 31.11
CA ALA A 57 -20.68 -25.95 29.96
C ALA A 57 -21.34 -24.56 30.03
N GLN A 58 -21.74 -24.13 31.23
CA GLN A 58 -22.35 -22.82 31.45
C GLN A 58 -21.31 -21.69 31.37
N ALA A 59 -20.11 -21.91 31.91
CA ALA A 59 -18.99 -20.97 31.77
C ALA A 59 -18.50 -20.85 30.31
N THR A 60 -18.50 -21.94 29.54
CA THR A 60 -18.19 -21.89 28.10
C THR A 60 -19.33 -21.26 27.28
N ALA A 61 -20.60 -21.51 27.61
CA ALA A 61 -21.74 -20.88 26.95
C ALA A 61 -21.91 -19.39 27.28
N GLU A 62 -21.49 -18.94 28.47
CA GLU A 62 -21.44 -17.52 28.83
C GLU A 62 -20.24 -16.83 28.20
N ALA A 63 -19.06 -17.48 28.16
CA ALA A 63 -17.90 -16.96 27.42
C ALA A 63 -18.18 -16.84 25.91
N SER A 64 -18.88 -17.81 25.30
CA SER A 64 -19.29 -17.76 23.90
C SER A 64 -20.34 -16.68 23.63
N ARG A 65 -21.32 -16.47 24.53
CA ARG A 65 -22.30 -15.38 24.37
C ARG A 65 -21.68 -13.99 24.53
N HIS A 66 -20.69 -13.83 25.41
CA HIS A 66 -19.96 -12.57 25.55
C HIS A 66 -18.97 -12.34 24.40
N ALA A 67 -18.35 -13.39 23.85
CA ALA A 67 -17.54 -13.32 22.64
C ALA A 67 -18.39 -13.00 21.39
N GLU A 68 -19.59 -13.57 21.29
CA GLU A 68 -20.55 -13.28 20.23
C GLU A 68 -21.16 -11.88 20.36
N HIS A 69 -21.45 -11.38 21.57
CA HIS A 69 -21.89 -9.99 21.76
C HIS A 69 -20.77 -8.97 21.51
N ALA A 70 -19.53 -9.26 21.88
CA ALA A 70 -18.38 -8.43 21.52
C ALA A 70 -18.15 -8.45 20.00
N ALA A 71 -18.26 -9.62 19.35
CA ALA A 71 -18.17 -9.74 17.91
C ALA A 71 -19.37 -9.12 17.17
N HIS A 72 -20.55 -9.05 17.79
CA HIS A 72 -21.74 -8.44 17.18
C HIS A 72 -21.72 -6.91 17.32
N VAL A 73 -21.29 -6.35 18.45
CA VAL A 73 -21.14 -4.88 18.60
C VAL A 73 -19.95 -4.35 17.79
N VAL A 74 -18.87 -5.15 17.64
CA VAL A 74 -17.75 -4.86 16.71
C VAL A 74 -18.13 -5.12 15.24
N GLY A 75 -19.09 -6.01 15.00
CA GLY A 75 -19.54 -6.41 13.66
C GLY A 75 -20.50 -5.42 12.98
N GLU A 76 -21.16 -4.52 13.73
CA GLU A 76 -22.13 -3.60 13.13
C GLU A 76 -21.49 -2.36 12.46
N ALA A 77 -20.23 -2.06 12.75
CA ALA A 77 -19.42 -1.09 11.99
C ALA A 77 -18.60 -1.74 10.86
N MET A 78 -18.35 -3.07 10.92
CA MET A 78 -17.61 -3.85 9.91
C MET A 78 -18.48 -4.33 8.73
N ARG A 79 -19.58 -3.64 8.39
CA ARG A 79 -20.59 -4.19 7.47
C ARG A 79 -20.32 -4.02 5.96
N ALA A 80 -19.15 -3.54 5.52
CA ALA A 80 -18.95 -3.30 4.09
C ALA A 80 -17.53 -3.48 3.54
N VAL A 81 -16.55 -3.97 4.33
CA VAL A 81 -15.18 -4.15 3.83
C VAL A 81 -14.77 -5.63 3.85
N ASP A 82 -14.76 -6.26 2.68
CA ASP A 82 -14.32 -7.63 2.47
C ASP A 82 -12.80 -7.66 2.25
N PHE A 83 -12.11 -8.45 3.06
CA PHE A 83 -10.66 -8.61 3.00
C PHE A 83 -10.27 -10.04 2.67
N SER A 84 -9.34 -10.21 1.73
CA SER A 84 -8.66 -11.49 1.53
C SER A 84 -7.16 -11.26 1.34
N GLY A 85 -6.33 -11.93 2.14
CA GLY A 85 -4.89 -11.72 2.11
C GLY A 85 -4.15 -12.30 3.32
N ILE A 86 -2.85 -12.54 3.15
CA ILE A 86 -1.96 -12.98 4.23
C ILE A 86 -1.24 -11.74 4.77
N GLY A 87 -1.37 -11.49 6.07
CA GLY A 87 -0.65 -10.39 6.76
C GLY A 87 -1.41 -9.06 6.80
N THR A 88 -2.74 -9.09 6.70
CA THR A 88 -3.59 -7.93 6.97
C THR A 88 -3.85 -7.80 8.47
N LYS A 89 -3.42 -6.69 9.09
CA LYS A 89 -3.79 -6.34 10.47
C LYS A 89 -4.75 -5.17 10.44
N LEU A 90 -5.85 -5.30 11.16
CA LEU A 90 -6.89 -4.28 11.30
C LEU A 90 -6.92 -3.81 12.75
N SER A 91 -6.91 -2.50 12.93
CA SER A 91 -7.47 -1.84 14.11
C SER A 91 -8.63 -0.95 13.65
N GLU A 92 -9.50 -0.53 14.57
CA GLU A 92 -10.69 0.28 14.27
C GLU A 92 -10.39 1.53 13.42
N GLU A 93 -9.14 2.01 13.47
CA GLU A 93 -8.67 3.22 12.80
C GLU A 93 -7.60 2.96 11.72
N SER A 94 -7.02 1.76 11.59
CA SER A 94 -5.92 1.53 10.64
C SER A 94 -5.97 0.21 9.90
N ILE A 95 -5.74 0.28 8.59
CA ILE A 95 -5.62 -0.86 7.69
C ILE A 95 -4.14 -1.05 7.34
N LYS A 96 -3.55 -2.19 7.72
CA LYS A 96 -2.14 -2.49 7.46
C LYS A 96 -1.99 -3.78 6.66
N ILE A 97 -1.34 -3.70 5.50
CA ILE A 97 -1.05 -4.83 4.60
C ILE A 97 0.45 -5.05 4.55
N LEU A 98 0.94 -6.14 5.18
CA LEU A 98 2.36 -6.46 5.21
C LEU A 98 2.81 -7.37 4.05
N GLY A 99 1.92 -8.23 3.56
CA GLY A 99 2.21 -9.23 2.53
C GLY A 99 1.46 -8.95 1.23
N SER A 100 0.39 -9.69 0.99
CA SER A 100 -0.52 -9.40 -0.11
C SER A 100 -1.95 -9.36 0.43
N GLY A 101 -2.72 -8.38 -0.03
CA GLY A 101 -4.08 -8.20 0.45
C GLY A 101 -4.95 -7.43 -0.53
N VAL A 102 -6.20 -7.87 -0.63
CA VAL A 102 -7.27 -7.13 -1.29
C VAL A 102 -8.14 -6.51 -0.21
N VAL A 103 -8.33 -5.20 -0.29
CA VAL A 103 -9.30 -4.44 0.49
C VAL A 103 -10.42 -4.09 -0.45
N SER A 104 -11.62 -4.59 -0.18
CA SER A 104 -12.79 -4.29 -1.00
C SER A 104 -13.80 -3.60 -0.13
N GLY A 105 -14.33 -2.44 -0.51
CA GLY A 105 -15.38 -1.78 0.23
C GLY A 105 -15.94 -0.59 -0.53
N ASN A 106 -17.11 -0.12 -0.13
CA ASN A 106 -17.77 0.97 -0.83
C ASN A 106 -18.56 1.89 0.13
N PRO A 107 -17.96 2.96 0.65
CA PRO A 107 -16.54 3.34 0.60
C PRO A 107 -15.67 2.64 1.66
N ILE A 108 -14.36 2.63 1.46
CA ILE A 108 -13.38 2.17 2.45
C ILE A 108 -12.95 3.40 3.26
N LYS A 109 -13.45 3.51 4.49
CA LYS A 109 -13.08 4.59 5.42
C LYS A 109 -12.10 4.07 6.46
N THR A 110 -10.96 4.74 6.64
CA THR A 110 -9.96 4.41 7.66
C THR A 110 -9.18 5.66 8.05
N VAL A 111 -8.62 5.76 9.24
CA VAL A 111 -7.71 6.89 9.56
C VAL A 111 -6.37 6.68 8.84
N GLU A 112 -5.76 5.50 8.99
CA GLU A 112 -4.47 5.21 8.39
C GLU A 112 -4.50 3.98 7.47
N PHE A 113 -4.13 4.15 6.20
CA PHE A 113 -3.89 3.06 5.25
C PHE A 113 -2.39 2.84 5.06
N LYS A 114 -1.88 1.66 5.39
CA LYS A 114 -0.47 1.28 5.21
C LYS A 114 -0.35 0.01 4.36
N SER A 115 0.42 0.09 3.28
CA SER A 115 0.76 -1.08 2.46
C SER A 115 2.28 -1.20 2.30
N ALA A 116 2.85 -2.27 2.86
CA ALA A 116 4.26 -2.60 2.70
C ALA A 116 4.52 -3.61 1.58
N GLY A 117 3.49 -4.37 1.16
CA GLY A 117 3.60 -5.39 0.13
C GLY A 117 2.71 -5.10 -1.09
N SER A 118 1.98 -6.10 -1.58
CA SER A 118 1.09 -5.95 -2.74
C SER A 118 -0.36 -5.76 -2.30
N ALA A 119 -0.88 -4.56 -2.45
CA ALA A 119 -2.26 -4.23 -2.11
C ALA A 119 -3.12 -3.99 -3.36
N ARG A 120 -4.37 -4.45 -3.30
CA ARG A 120 -5.41 -4.03 -4.22
C ARG A 120 -6.56 -3.42 -3.44
N VAL A 121 -6.96 -2.22 -3.80
CA VAL A 121 -8.06 -1.47 -3.18
C VAL A 121 -9.20 -1.42 -4.19
N GLN A 122 -10.30 -2.11 -3.88
CA GLN A 122 -11.48 -2.20 -4.72
C GLN A 122 -12.59 -1.32 -4.13
N GLY A 123 -12.79 -0.16 -4.75
CA GLY A 123 -13.75 0.85 -4.32
C GLY A 123 -13.06 2.13 -3.81
N PRO A 124 -13.84 3.19 -3.53
CA PRO A 124 -13.29 4.48 -3.16
C PRO A 124 -12.65 4.42 -1.78
N LEU A 125 -11.43 4.97 -1.66
CA LEU A 125 -10.65 5.03 -0.42
C LEU A 125 -10.77 6.43 0.17
N GLU A 126 -11.24 6.54 1.40
CA GLU A 126 -11.26 7.75 2.20
C GLU A 126 -10.41 7.54 3.44
N ALA A 127 -9.29 8.27 3.57
CA ALA A 127 -8.44 8.15 4.74
C ALA A 127 -7.70 9.44 5.12
N GLU A 128 -7.37 9.65 6.39
CA GLU A 128 -6.52 10.80 6.76
C GLU A 128 -5.12 10.62 6.16
N THR A 129 -4.53 9.43 6.30
CA THR A 129 -3.19 9.16 5.77
C THR A 129 -3.09 7.85 5.00
N ALA A 130 -2.47 7.88 3.82
CA ALA A 130 -2.12 6.70 3.03
C ALA A 130 -0.61 6.59 2.82
N ARG A 131 0.01 5.51 3.31
CA ARG A 131 1.43 5.19 3.14
C ARG A 131 1.63 3.90 2.39
N ILE A 132 2.18 3.98 1.19
CA ILE A 132 2.39 2.85 0.29
C ILE A 132 3.89 2.69 0.03
N ALA A 133 4.50 1.68 0.64
CA ALA A 133 5.89 1.33 0.39
C ALA A 133 6.05 0.26 -0.70
N GLY A 134 5.05 -0.61 -0.87
CA GLY A 134 5.07 -1.70 -1.84
C GLY A 134 4.38 -1.37 -3.17
N SER A 135 3.67 -2.34 -3.74
CA SER A 135 2.86 -2.13 -4.94
C SER A 135 1.39 -1.99 -4.56
N CYS A 136 0.72 -0.94 -5.02
CA CYS A 136 -0.70 -0.72 -4.74
C CYS A 136 -1.47 -0.42 -6.02
N ILE A 137 -2.63 -1.04 -6.18
CA ILE A 137 -3.57 -0.73 -7.26
C ILE A 137 -4.89 -0.33 -6.62
N CYS A 138 -5.31 0.92 -6.83
CA CYS A 138 -6.62 1.43 -6.47
C CYS A 138 -7.50 1.47 -7.72
N ASP A 139 -8.60 0.71 -7.70
CA ASP A 139 -9.51 0.59 -8.84
C ASP A 139 -10.51 1.77 -8.95
N SER A 140 -10.48 2.72 -8.02
CA SER A 140 -11.41 3.85 -7.91
C SER A 140 -10.72 5.10 -7.37
N ASP A 141 -11.52 6.13 -7.07
CA ASP A 141 -11.05 7.39 -6.51
C ASP A 141 -10.41 7.22 -5.12
N VAL A 142 -9.40 8.03 -4.84
CA VAL A 142 -8.70 8.08 -3.56
C VAL A 142 -8.81 9.50 -3.02
N HIS A 143 -9.38 9.65 -1.83
CA HIS A 143 -9.44 10.89 -1.10
C HIS A 143 -8.69 10.75 0.21
N VAL A 144 -7.60 11.51 0.37
CA VAL A 144 -6.84 11.53 1.62
C VAL A 144 -6.45 12.94 2.03
N GLU A 145 -5.87 13.12 3.21
CA GLU A 145 -5.18 14.37 3.57
C GLU A 145 -3.70 14.24 3.17
N GLU A 146 -3.03 13.18 3.64
CA GLU A 146 -1.61 12.92 3.35
C GLU A 146 -1.43 11.63 2.52
N PHE A 147 -0.89 11.74 1.31
CA PHE A 147 -0.58 10.60 0.44
C PHE A 147 0.93 10.42 0.27
N ARG A 148 1.50 9.34 0.81
CA ARG A 148 2.91 8.95 0.57
C ARG A 148 3.03 7.67 -0.21
N SER A 149 3.77 7.70 -1.31
CA SER A 149 4.09 6.54 -2.13
C SER A 149 5.59 6.42 -2.39
N ALA A 150 6.22 5.44 -1.75
CA ALA A 150 7.62 5.10 -1.99
C ALA A 150 7.79 3.98 -3.02
N GLY A 151 6.75 3.19 -3.26
CA GLY A 151 6.78 2.04 -4.17
C GLY A 151 6.17 2.32 -5.54
N SER A 152 5.37 1.38 -6.05
CA SER A 152 4.66 1.54 -7.34
C SER A 152 3.16 1.56 -7.11
N THR A 153 2.54 2.71 -7.34
CA THR A 153 1.10 2.89 -7.12
C THR A 153 0.40 3.26 -8.41
N ARG A 154 -0.71 2.56 -8.69
CA ARG A 154 -1.63 2.89 -9.78
C ARG A 154 -2.99 3.23 -9.19
N ILE A 155 -3.53 4.39 -9.55
CA ILE A 155 -4.87 4.83 -9.20
C ILE A 155 -5.66 4.95 -10.51
N ALA A 156 -6.71 4.15 -10.66
CA ALA A 156 -7.55 4.17 -11.86
C ALA A 156 -8.50 5.40 -11.90
N GLY A 157 -8.89 5.90 -10.72
CA GLY A 157 -9.73 7.08 -10.57
C GLY A 157 -8.93 8.37 -10.36
N ASN A 158 -9.58 9.34 -9.72
CA ASN A 158 -8.98 10.60 -9.30
C ASN A 158 -8.26 10.46 -7.95
N LEU A 159 -7.25 11.29 -7.73
CA LEU A 159 -6.55 11.41 -6.45
C LEU A 159 -6.79 12.83 -5.90
N LYS A 160 -7.45 12.92 -4.75
CA LYS A 160 -7.61 14.16 -4.01
C LYS A 160 -6.86 14.08 -2.70
N ALA A 161 -5.89 14.95 -2.48
CA ALA A 161 -5.08 15.03 -1.26
C ALA A 161 -4.93 16.48 -0.79
N GLU A 162 -4.35 16.71 0.38
CA GLU A 162 -3.76 18.01 0.73
C GLU A 162 -2.27 17.96 0.34
N GLU A 163 -1.54 16.96 0.84
CA GLU A 163 -0.13 16.69 0.49
C GLU A 163 0.03 15.37 -0.26
N ILE A 164 0.83 15.38 -1.34
CA ILE A 164 1.25 14.18 -2.08
C ILE A 164 2.77 14.10 -2.14
N GLU A 165 3.33 13.07 -1.51
CA GLU A 165 4.74 12.70 -1.68
C GLU A 165 4.88 11.40 -2.48
N ALA A 166 5.54 11.48 -3.64
CA ALA A 166 5.81 10.34 -4.50
C ALA A 166 7.32 10.16 -4.72
N SER A 167 7.96 9.28 -3.96
CA SER A 167 9.37 8.92 -4.18
C SER A 167 9.55 7.80 -5.21
N GLY A 168 8.51 7.01 -5.45
CA GLY A 168 8.55 5.87 -6.38
C GLY A 168 7.93 6.17 -7.74
N SER A 169 7.07 5.26 -8.21
CA SER A 169 6.29 5.44 -9.44
C SER A 169 4.82 5.60 -9.09
N LEU A 170 4.26 6.78 -9.36
CA LEU A 170 2.84 7.07 -9.19
C LEU A 170 2.19 7.26 -10.55
N GLN A 171 1.22 6.41 -10.86
CA GLN A 171 0.37 6.53 -12.03
C GLN A 171 -1.08 6.82 -11.61
N VAL A 172 -1.63 7.93 -12.09
CA VAL A 172 -3.04 8.29 -11.90
C VAL A 172 -3.70 8.37 -13.27
N ASP A 173 -4.70 7.53 -13.51
CA ASP A 173 -5.44 7.53 -14.77
C ASP A 173 -6.52 8.63 -14.83
N GLY A 174 -6.97 9.13 -13.67
CA GLY A 174 -7.83 10.31 -13.55
C GLY A 174 -7.05 11.62 -13.38
N SER A 175 -7.68 12.57 -12.69
CA SER A 175 -7.08 13.87 -12.34
C SER A 175 -6.53 13.88 -10.92
N ILE A 176 -5.61 14.79 -10.64
CA ILE A 176 -5.09 15.05 -9.29
C ILE A 176 -5.54 16.45 -8.84
N GLN A 177 -6.04 16.53 -7.61
CA GLN A 177 -6.29 17.78 -6.91
C GLN A 177 -5.56 17.73 -5.57
N ALA A 178 -4.60 18.62 -5.34
CA ALA A 178 -3.89 18.71 -4.07
C ALA A 178 -3.53 20.16 -3.70
N GLU A 179 -3.00 20.40 -2.50
CA GLU A 179 -2.39 21.68 -2.16
C GLU A 179 -0.90 21.62 -2.56
N GLU A 180 -0.16 20.61 -2.08
CA GLU A 180 1.25 20.40 -2.43
C GLU A 180 1.49 19.01 -3.06
N ILE A 181 2.30 18.98 -4.12
CA ILE A 181 2.84 17.74 -4.70
C ILE A 181 4.37 17.80 -4.71
N SER A 182 5.00 16.79 -4.10
CA SER A 182 6.44 16.55 -4.16
C SER A 182 6.74 15.18 -4.76
N SER A 183 7.31 15.15 -5.97
CA SER A 183 7.63 13.91 -6.69
C SER A 183 9.11 13.81 -7.04
N SER A 184 9.81 12.84 -6.46
CA SER A 184 11.24 12.58 -6.76
C SER A 184 11.49 11.40 -7.70
N GLY A 185 10.43 10.66 -8.09
CA GLY A 185 10.53 9.50 -8.95
C GLY A 185 9.91 9.70 -10.34
N SER A 186 8.91 8.88 -10.66
CA SER A 186 8.16 8.97 -11.92
C SER A 186 6.68 9.23 -11.65
N LEU A 187 6.20 10.40 -12.09
CA LEU A 187 4.80 10.79 -11.99
C LEU A 187 4.16 10.72 -13.37
N THR A 188 3.10 9.92 -13.51
CA THR A 188 2.29 9.86 -14.73
C THR A 188 0.83 10.14 -14.41
N VAL A 189 0.28 11.20 -14.98
CA VAL A 189 -1.12 11.60 -14.81
C VAL A 189 -1.76 11.72 -16.17
N LYS A 190 -2.87 11.01 -16.41
CA LYS A 190 -3.60 11.12 -17.68
C LYS A 190 -4.59 12.29 -17.70
N GLY A 191 -5.17 12.62 -16.55
CA GLY A 191 -6.05 13.76 -16.38
C GLY A 191 -5.31 15.06 -16.14
N ARG A 192 -6.02 16.03 -15.57
CA ARG A 192 -5.48 17.35 -15.20
C ARG A 192 -4.86 17.27 -13.80
N VAL A 193 -3.89 18.13 -13.55
CA VAL A 193 -3.31 18.34 -12.22
C VAL A 193 -3.60 19.77 -11.80
N GLU A 194 -4.34 19.92 -10.70
CA GLU A 194 -4.66 21.21 -10.08
C GLU A 194 -4.03 21.22 -8.68
N VAL A 195 -3.05 22.09 -8.46
CA VAL A 195 -2.33 22.19 -7.18
C VAL A 195 -2.04 23.63 -6.81
N GLU A 196 -1.59 23.91 -5.61
CA GLU A 196 -1.02 25.23 -5.26
C GLU A 196 0.48 25.19 -5.55
N GLU A 197 1.19 24.20 -5.00
CA GLU A 197 2.63 24.01 -5.20
C GLU A 197 2.95 22.66 -5.87
N PHE A 198 3.67 22.71 -7.00
CA PHE A 198 4.17 21.53 -7.71
C PHE A 198 5.69 21.47 -7.70
N ARG A 199 6.27 20.52 -6.95
CA ARG A 199 7.71 20.23 -6.97
C ARG A 199 8.00 18.85 -7.55
N SER A 200 8.89 18.77 -8.54
CA SER A 200 9.37 17.48 -9.02
C SER A 200 10.85 17.46 -9.35
N SER A 201 11.54 16.37 -8.95
CA SER A 201 12.97 16.14 -9.20
C SER A 201 13.27 14.90 -10.05
N GLY A 202 12.30 14.47 -10.86
CA GLY A 202 12.35 13.21 -11.61
C GLY A 202 11.80 13.32 -13.04
N SER A 203 10.97 12.34 -13.42
CA SER A 203 10.27 12.33 -14.71
C SER A 203 8.79 12.58 -14.52
N VAL A 204 8.24 13.53 -15.27
CA VAL A 204 6.83 13.92 -15.17
C VAL A 204 6.15 13.78 -16.53
N ARG A 205 5.07 13.00 -16.59
CA ARG A 205 4.17 12.96 -17.74
C ARG A 205 2.77 13.32 -17.29
N ILE A 206 2.26 14.46 -17.74
CA ILE A 206 0.89 14.89 -17.46
C ILE A 206 0.21 15.11 -18.81
N ASP A 207 -0.84 14.36 -19.13
CA ASP A 207 -1.49 14.46 -20.44
C ASP A 207 -2.60 15.54 -20.48
N GLY A 208 -3.25 15.84 -19.34
CA GLY A 208 -4.35 16.79 -19.26
C GLY A 208 -3.97 18.26 -19.02
N GLY A 209 -2.71 18.53 -18.68
CA GLY A 209 -2.21 19.85 -18.29
C GLY A 209 -2.02 20.02 -16.78
N LEU A 210 -1.17 20.97 -16.41
CA LEU A 210 -0.80 21.33 -15.05
C LEU A 210 -1.23 22.78 -14.80
N THR A 211 -2.06 22.98 -13.77
CA THR A 211 -2.43 24.29 -13.24
C THR A 211 -1.93 24.38 -11.80
N ALA A 212 -1.12 25.38 -11.49
CA ALA A 212 -0.60 25.60 -10.15
C ALA A 212 -0.44 27.09 -9.82
N GLU A 213 -0.12 27.44 -8.58
CA GLU A 213 0.39 28.78 -8.25
C GLU A 213 1.91 28.82 -8.47
N GLU A 214 2.62 27.83 -7.93
CA GLU A 214 4.08 27.68 -8.08
C GLU A 214 4.44 26.31 -8.69
N VAL A 215 5.32 26.32 -9.70
CA VAL A 215 5.83 25.11 -10.38
C VAL A 215 7.35 25.09 -10.35
N GLU A 216 7.94 24.16 -9.61
CA GLU A 216 9.38 23.85 -9.65
C GLU A 216 9.64 22.45 -10.21
N ILE A 217 10.31 22.39 -11.37
CA ILE A 217 10.66 21.13 -12.04
C ILE A 217 12.18 21.06 -12.21
N ASP A 218 12.79 20.21 -11.39
CA ASP A 218 14.14 19.72 -11.55
C ASP A 218 14.16 18.52 -12.50
N LEU A 219 14.67 18.74 -13.71
CA LEU A 219 14.66 17.75 -14.79
C LEU A 219 15.66 16.60 -14.52
N GLY A 220 15.16 15.53 -13.90
CA GLY A 220 15.90 14.26 -13.70
C GLY A 220 15.77 13.26 -14.86
N GLY A 221 14.93 13.54 -15.85
CA GLY A 221 14.69 12.72 -17.04
C GLY A 221 13.82 13.46 -18.07
N THR A 222 13.27 12.74 -19.03
CA THR A 222 12.35 13.32 -20.02
C THR A 222 10.97 13.53 -19.39
N SER A 223 10.52 14.78 -19.43
CA SER A 223 9.23 15.22 -18.94
C SER A 223 8.37 15.75 -20.09
N LYS A 224 7.07 15.46 -20.07
CA LYS A 224 6.10 15.90 -21.07
C LYS A 224 4.84 16.41 -20.39
N ILE A 225 4.57 17.70 -20.57
CA ILE A 225 3.38 18.37 -20.03
C ILE A 225 2.86 19.31 -21.12
N PRO A 226 1.75 19.01 -21.82
CA PRO A 226 1.27 19.81 -22.95
C PRO A 226 0.96 21.25 -22.58
N THR A 227 0.39 21.49 -21.40
CA THR A 227 0.02 22.84 -20.95
C THR A 227 0.44 23.01 -19.49
N ILE A 228 1.20 24.07 -19.22
CA ILE A 228 1.59 24.50 -17.88
C ILE A 228 1.05 25.91 -17.69
N GLU A 229 0.20 26.10 -16.69
CA GLU A 229 -0.38 27.39 -16.30
C GLU A 229 -0.09 27.62 -14.82
N ALA A 230 0.76 28.59 -14.49
CA ALA A 230 1.04 28.96 -13.09
C ALA A 230 1.51 30.40 -12.94
N GLU A 231 1.49 30.96 -11.73
CA GLU A 231 2.01 32.31 -11.48
C GLU A 231 3.54 32.32 -11.62
N GLU A 232 4.20 31.38 -10.94
CA GLU A 232 5.65 31.18 -11.01
C GLU A 232 6.00 29.80 -11.61
N ILE A 233 6.85 29.79 -12.64
CA ILE A 233 7.30 28.57 -13.31
C ILE A 233 8.82 28.55 -13.35
N ARG A 234 9.44 27.60 -12.64
CA ARG A 234 10.89 27.38 -12.65
C ARG A 234 11.21 25.96 -13.08
N VAL A 235 11.80 25.83 -14.27
CA VAL A 235 12.27 24.55 -14.83
C VAL A 235 13.79 24.57 -14.90
N LYS A 236 14.44 23.76 -14.08
CA LYS A 236 15.90 23.68 -13.98
C LYS A 236 16.40 22.35 -14.51
N ALA A 237 17.47 22.39 -15.29
CA ALA A 237 18.14 21.18 -15.74
C ALA A 237 19.20 20.77 -14.71
N THR A 238 18.88 19.83 -13.82
CA THR A 238 19.82 19.39 -12.77
C THR A 238 20.94 18.50 -13.34
N GLY A 239 21.93 19.10 -14.00
CA GLY A 239 23.06 18.42 -14.63
C GLY A 239 24.34 18.43 -13.78
N GLY A 240 24.75 17.27 -13.27
CA GLY A 240 26.12 17.02 -12.80
C GLY A 240 26.86 16.06 -13.74
N PHE A 241 28.17 15.86 -13.53
CA PHE A 241 29.05 15.04 -14.40
C PHE A 241 28.59 13.57 -14.62
N PHE A 242 27.60 13.11 -13.86
CA PHE A 242 27.06 11.73 -13.89
C PHE A 242 25.53 11.65 -14.06
N ARG A 243 24.79 12.75 -14.20
CA ARG A 243 23.32 12.72 -14.31
C ARG A 243 22.87 12.84 -15.76
N VAL A 244 21.86 12.05 -16.13
CA VAL A 244 21.20 12.14 -17.45
C VAL A 244 20.58 13.52 -17.55
N ARG A 245 20.86 14.22 -18.65
CA ARG A 245 20.24 15.51 -18.94
C ARG A 245 18.76 15.28 -19.17
N GLY A 246 17.91 15.77 -18.27
CA GLY A 246 16.47 15.80 -18.50
C GLY A 246 16.08 16.91 -19.49
N ASP A 247 14.91 16.76 -20.06
CA ASP A 247 14.31 17.69 -21.02
C ASP A 247 12.81 17.82 -20.73
N LEU A 248 12.26 19.02 -20.93
CA LEU A 248 10.82 19.26 -20.84
C LEU A 248 10.28 19.52 -22.24
N THR A 249 9.22 18.82 -22.62
CA THR A 249 8.43 19.13 -23.82
C THR A 249 7.05 19.64 -23.41
N ALA A 250 6.71 20.85 -23.83
CA ALA A 250 5.41 21.47 -23.64
C ALA A 250 4.85 22.03 -24.96
N GLU A 251 3.54 22.20 -25.06
CA GLU A 251 2.93 22.92 -26.18
C GLU A 251 2.72 24.38 -25.80
N ARG A 252 2.18 24.63 -24.59
CA ARG A 252 1.94 25.98 -24.06
C ARG A 252 2.42 26.09 -22.62
N ILE A 253 3.16 27.15 -22.33
CA ILE A 253 3.58 27.54 -20.98
C ILE A 253 3.10 28.98 -20.77
N GLU A 254 2.28 29.21 -19.76
CA GLU A 254 1.69 30.50 -19.45
C GLU A 254 1.84 30.82 -17.96
N GLY A 255 2.37 32.00 -17.65
CA GLY A 255 2.59 32.43 -16.26
C GLY A 255 3.10 33.86 -16.13
N GLU A 256 3.30 34.34 -14.91
CA GLU A 256 3.79 35.70 -14.67
C GLU A 256 5.32 35.76 -14.72
N GLU A 257 5.98 34.91 -13.93
CA GLU A 257 7.43 34.73 -13.89
C GLU A 257 7.80 33.34 -14.40
N ILE A 258 8.59 33.26 -15.49
CA ILE A 258 8.91 32.00 -16.16
C ILE A 258 10.42 31.87 -16.36
N GLU A 259 11.04 30.93 -15.66
CA GLU A 259 12.43 30.52 -15.86
C GLU A 259 12.50 29.10 -16.47
N LEU A 260 13.06 28.98 -17.69
CA LEU A 260 13.11 27.70 -18.40
C LEU A 260 14.53 27.30 -18.79
N GLU A 261 14.95 26.09 -18.41
CA GLU A 261 16.14 25.43 -18.92
C GLU A 261 15.80 24.11 -19.62
N ALA A 262 16.59 23.71 -20.61
CA ALA A 262 16.44 22.44 -21.36
C ALA A 262 14.99 22.14 -21.81
N THR A 263 14.25 23.17 -22.19
CA THR A 263 12.81 23.10 -22.50
C THR A 263 12.54 23.32 -23.98
N THR A 264 11.71 22.47 -24.57
CA THR A 264 11.14 22.63 -25.90
C THR A 264 9.66 23.01 -25.76
N ALA A 265 9.28 24.19 -26.25
CA ALA A 265 7.89 24.64 -26.18
C ALA A 265 7.43 25.35 -27.47
N ALA A 266 6.15 25.20 -27.83
CA ALA A 266 5.60 25.90 -29.00
C ALA A 266 5.22 27.36 -28.67
N LEU A 267 4.63 27.60 -27.51
CA LEU A 267 4.28 28.93 -27.04
C LEU A 267 4.68 29.11 -25.58
N VAL A 268 5.42 30.18 -25.30
CA VAL A 268 5.68 30.66 -23.93
C VAL A 268 5.13 32.07 -23.81
N LYS A 269 4.24 32.30 -22.85
CA LYS A 269 3.58 33.58 -22.63
C LYS A 269 3.70 34.00 -21.17
N GLY A 270 4.25 35.18 -20.92
CA GLY A 270 4.30 35.69 -19.55
C GLY A 270 4.74 37.15 -19.44
N ASP A 271 4.81 37.68 -18.23
CA ASP A 271 5.25 39.05 -18.02
C ASP A 271 6.79 39.12 -17.98
N GLU A 272 7.43 38.30 -17.16
CA GLU A 272 8.89 38.13 -17.08
C GLU A 272 9.30 36.72 -17.52
N VAL A 273 10.03 36.62 -18.63
CA VAL A 273 10.43 35.34 -19.22
C VAL A 273 11.95 35.24 -19.34
N HIS A 274 12.54 34.32 -18.60
CA HIS A 274 13.95 33.96 -18.61
C HIS A 274 14.16 32.60 -19.29
N ILE A 275 14.59 32.64 -20.55
CA ILE A 275 14.97 31.45 -21.29
C ILE A 275 16.44 31.16 -21.00
N GLY A 276 16.67 30.26 -20.04
CA GLY A 276 17.97 29.70 -19.69
C GLY A 276 18.54 28.77 -20.78
N PRO A 277 19.63 28.03 -20.48
CA PRO A 277 20.37 27.27 -21.48
C PRO A 277 19.62 26.10 -22.13
N HIS A 278 19.90 25.85 -23.42
CA HIS A 278 19.43 24.69 -24.19
C HIS A 278 17.91 24.59 -24.38
N CYS A 279 17.26 25.74 -24.50
CA CYS A 279 15.83 25.81 -24.81
C CYS A 279 15.60 26.00 -26.31
N HIS A 280 14.50 25.44 -26.81
CA HIS A 280 14.02 25.65 -28.17
C HIS A 280 12.55 26.06 -28.13
N ILE A 281 12.29 27.35 -28.36
CA ILE A 281 10.95 27.93 -28.25
C ILE A 281 10.51 28.46 -29.61
N ASP A 282 9.32 28.07 -30.07
CA ASP A 282 8.80 28.57 -31.34
C ASP A 282 8.34 30.03 -31.22
N VAL A 283 7.44 30.33 -30.28
CA VAL A 283 6.90 31.68 -30.08
C VAL A 283 7.03 32.09 -28.61
N VAL A 284 7.57 33.29 -28.37
CA VAL A 284 7.56 33.92 -27.04
C VAL A 284 6.78 35.22 -27.08
N GLU A 285 5.79 35.33 -26.18
CA GLU A 285 4.98 36.53 -25.93
C GLU A 285 5.29 37.03 -24.51
N ALA A 286 6.18 38.03 -24.40
CA ALA A 286 6.62 38.52 -23.09
C ALA A 286 6.80 40.04 -23.01
N ARG A 287 6.57 40.64 -21.83
CA ARG A 287 6.91 42.05 -21.58
C ARG A 287 8.41 42.20 -21.41
N GLU A 288 9.01 41.35 -20.58
CA GLU A 288 10.44 41.28 -20.32
C GLU A 288 10.96 39.90 -20.74
N LEU A 289 12.04 39.90 -21.52
CA LEU A 289 12.59 38.67 -22.10
C LEU A 289 14.11 38.66 -22.03
N VAL A 290 14.65 37.69 -21.32
CA VAL A 290 16.09 37.36 -21.29
C VAL A 290 16.29 36.00 -21.93
N VAL A 291 17.21 35.92 -22.89
CA VAL A 291 17.51 34.65 -23.60
C VAL A 291 18.99 34.35 -23.51
N HIS A 292 19.31 33.16 -23.02
CA HIS A 292 20.66 32.64 -22.97
C HIS A 292 21.20 32.36 -24.38
N SER A 293 22.51 32.54 -24.57
CA SER A 293 23.17 32.42 -25.88
C SER A 293 23.09 31.02 -26.51
N SER A 294 22.84 29.98 -25.72
CA SER A 294 22.70 28.60 -26.17
C SER A 294 21.26 28.18 -26.51
N SER A 295 20.30 29.11 -26.43
CA SER A 295 18.88 28.83 -26.65
C SER A 295 18.37 29.52 -27.91
N GLU A 296 17.40 28.88 -28.55
CA GLU A 296 16.83 29.33 -29.81
C GLU A 296 15.36 29.75 -29.61
N VAL A 297 15.02 30.95 -30.07
CA VAL A 297 13.65 31.47 -30.10
C VAL A 297 13.33 31.91 -31.51
N ARG A 298 12.33 31.30 -32.17
CA ARG A 298 12.03 31.57 -33.59
C ARG A 298 11.28 32.87 -33.80
N GLU A 299 10.25 33.14 -33.00
CA GLU A 299 9.42 34.34 -33.10
C GLU A 299 9.26 35.02 -31.73
N ARG A 300 9.32 36.36 -31.72
CA ARG A 300 9.11 37.18 -30.52
C ARG A 300 7.98 38.15 -30.78
N ARG A 301 7.01 38.19 -29.89
CA ARG A 301 5.83 39.05 -29.98
C ARG A 301 5.72 39.92 -28.74
N ALA A 302 5.18 41.12 -28.93
CA ALA A 302 4.76 41.96 -27.83
C ALA A 302 3.46 41.42 -27.22
N PRO A 303 3.25 41.55 -25.90
CA PRO A 303 2.03 41.09 -25.25
C PRO A 303 0.85 41.91 -25.76
N SER A 304 -0.22 41.22 -26.14
CA SER A 304 -1.47 41.80 -26.65
C SER A 304 -2.37 42.33 -25.55
#